data_AF-A0A133NP56-F1
#
_entry.id   AF-A0A133NP56-F1
#
_cell.length_a   1.000
_cell.length_b   1.000
_cell.length_c   1.000
_cell.angle_alpha   90.00
_cell.angle_beta   90.00
_cell.angle_gamma   90.00
#
_symmetry.space_group_name_H-M   'P 1'
#
loop_
_entity.id
_entity.type
_entity.pdbx_description
1 polymer ?
#
loop_
_entity_poly.entity_id
_entity_poly.type
_entity_poly.pdbx_seq_one_letter_code
_entity_poly.pdbx_strand_id
1 'polypeptide(L)'
;MTQFYDERLARREFMYQRKRFVLSSVAIGVGIAFVLALIVQCHLFGIAAPKTPEVDPNYGIQAPCPVKNKDENKAQYIDNRAVSIRVLNGTKFRGFARAVGEGLRNRGFNLIEVGNSETSVKRTTIYFGKKSINEAYTLVTNFKDAILRMDDRQDKLIDVVLGATFSNLRPKTDVPAAGAAITEINGCLASKDMKDLPKAANHKPIN
;
A
#
# COMPACT_ATOMS: atom_id res chain seq x y z
N MET A 1 -30.08 -76.60 42.10
CA MET A 1 -28.66 -76.45 42.48
C MET A 1 -27.89 -76.02 41.24
N THR A 2 -27.68 -74.71 41.13
CA THR A 2 -26.34 -74.08 41.12
C THR A 2 -25.65 -74.21 39.76
N GLN A 3 -25.94 -73.21 38.91
CA GLN A 3 -25.15 -72.86 37.73
C GLN A 3 -23.68 -72.80 38.16
N PHE A 4 -22.82 -73.61 37.54
CA PHE A 4 -21.37 -73.47 37.67
C PHE A 4 -20.98 -72.13 37.02
N TYR A 5 -20.90 -71.09 37.84
CA TYR A 5 -20.39 -69.79 37.47
C TYR A 5 -18.89 -69.93 37.22
N ASP A 6 -18.47 -69.84 35.95
CA ASP A 6 -17.08 -70.03 35.55
C ASP A 6 -16.24 -68.81 35.93
N GLU A 7 -15.74 -68.79 37.17
CA GLU A 7 -14.99 -67.70 37.78
C GLU A 7 -13.75 -67.27 36.95
N ARG A 8 -13.22 -68.17 36.10
CA ARG A 8 -12.09 -67.88 35.20
C ARG A 8 -12.48 -66.95 34.05
N LEU A 9 -13.69 -67.08 33.52
CA LEU A 9 -14.21 -66.21 32.45
C LEU A 9 -14.54 -64.83 33.02
N ALA A 10 -15.19 -64.75 34.19
CA ALA A 10 -15.49 -63.48 34.85
C ALA A 10 -14.22 -62.67 35.20
N ARG A 11 -13.13 -63.36 35.61
CA ARG A 11 -11.84 -62.71 35.91
C ARG A 11 -11.15 -62.20 34.64
N ARG A 12 -11.25 -62.91 33.51
CA ARG A 12 -10.79 -62.42 32.20
C ARG A 12 -11.59 -61.20 31.76
N GLU A 13 -12.91 -61.26 31.84
CA GLU A 13 -13.81 -60.16 31.47
C GLU A 13 -13.51 -58.88 32.27
N PHE A 14 -13.31 -58.99 33.58
CA PHE A 14 -12.93 -57.87 34.44
C PHE A 14 -11.57 -57.25 34.05
N MET A 15 -10.59 -58.08 33.69
CA MET A 15 -9.28 -57.61 33.21
C MET A 15 -9.38 -56.94 31.83
N TYR A 16 -10.22 -57.44 30.92
CA TYR A 16 -10.45 -56.82 29.61
C TYR A 16 -11.22 -55.51 29.74
N GLN A 17 -12.22 -55.43 30.63
CA GLN A 17 -12.98 -54.19 30.88
C GLN A 17 -12.09 -53.09 31.45
N ARG A 18 -11.26 -53.37 32.47
CA ARG A 18 -10.30 -52.38 33.00
C ARG A 18 -9.28 -51.93 31.94
N LYS A 19 -8.73 -52.87 31.17
CA LYS A 19 -7.79 -52.54 30.08
C LYS A 19 -8.46 -51.69 29.00
N ARG A 20 -9.71 -51.98 28.63
CA ARG A 20 -10.48 -51.22 27.65
C ARG A 20 -10.81 -49.82 28.16
N PHE A 21 -11.20 -49.66 29.42
CA PHE A 21 -11.44 -48.33 30.01
C PHE A 21 -10.18 -47.46 30.02
N VAL A 22 -9.03 -48.02 30.39
CA VAL A 22 -7.76 -47.31 30.41
C VAL A 22 -7.29 -46.96 28.99
N LEU A 23 -7.39 -47.90 28.04
CA LEU A 23 -7.01 -47.63 26.65
C LEU A 23 -7.90 -46.56 26.00
N SER A 24 -9.21 -46.57 26.29
CA SER A 24 -10.14 -45.56 25.78
C SER A 24 -9.86 -44.17 26.37
N SER A 25 -9.58 -44.06 27.67
CA SER A 25 -9.28 -42.75 28.28
C SER A 25 -7.97 -42.15 27.77
N VAL A 26 -6.94 -42.99 27.57
CA VAL A 26 -5.67 -42.57 26.96
C VAL A 26 -5.88 -42.13 25.50
N ALA A 27 -6.64 -42.88 24.71
CA ALA A 27 -6.94 -42.52 23.32
C ALA A 27 -7.69 -41.18 23.22
N ILE A 28 -8.65 -40.91 24.11
CA ILE A 28 -9.36 -39.63 24.17
C ILE A 28 -8.40 -38.50 24.55
N GLY A 29 -7.55 -38.71 25.55
CA GLY A 29 -6.56 -37.71 25.97
C GLY A 29 -5.60 -37.33 24.84
N VAL A 30 -5.09 -38.33 24.11
CA VAL A 30 -4.24 -38.11 22.93
C VAL A 30 -5.01 -37.40 21.81
N GLY A 31 -6.27 -37.76 21.57
CA GLY A 31 -7.12 -37.08 20.59
C GLY A 31 -7.33 -35.60 20.92
N ILE A 32 -7.60 -35.26 22.18
CA ILE A 32 -7.74 -33.87 22.63
C ILE A 32 -6.42 -33.11 22.46
N ALA A 33 -5.29 -33.69 22.86
CA ALA A 33 -3.98 -33.08 22.69
C ALA A 33 -3.64 -32.84 21.21
N PHE A 34 -3.99 -33.77 20.32
CA PHE A 34 -3.81 -33.63 18.88
C PHE A 34 -4.67 -32.50 18.30
N VAL A 35 -5.94 -32.40 18.70
CA VAL A 35 -6.83 -31.30 18.27
C VAL A 35 -6.30 -29.95 18.77
N LEU A 36 -5.82 -29.86 20.01
CA LEU A 36 -5.21 -28.64 20.55
C LEU A 36 -3.94 -28.25 19.79
N ALA A 37 -3.08 -29.22 19.44
CA ALA A 37 -1.89 -28.99 18.63
C ALA A 37 -2.25 -28.45 17.24
N LEU A 38 -3.30 -28.99 16.60
CA LEU A 38 -3.79 -28.48 15.31
C LEU A 38 -4.35 -27.06 15.41
N ILE A 39 -5.07 -26.70 16.49
CA ILE A 39 -5.59 -25.34 16.69
C ILE A 39 -4.44 -24.33 16.81
N VAL A 40 -3.37 -24.68 17.52
CA VAL A 40 -2.15 -23.85 17.63
C VAL A 40 -1.45 -23.74 16.28
N GLN A 41 -1.29 -24.86 15.55
CA GLN A 41 -0.66 -24.88 14.23
C GLN A 41 -1.45 -24.09 13.17
N CYS A 42 -2.78 -24.09 13.26
CA CYS A 42 -3.66 -23.36 12.35
C CYS A 42 -3.84 -21.88 12.73
N HIS A 43 -3.22 -21.39 13.80
CA HIS A 43 -3.33 -20.01 14.27
C HIS A 43 -4.76 -19.46 14.37
N LEU A 44 -5.75 -20.31 14.68
CA LEU A 44 -7.18 -19.95 14.71
C LEU A 44 -7.54 -18.86 15.74
N PHE A 45 -6.65 -18.59 16.70
CA PHE A 45 -6.80 -17.54 17.72
C PHE A 45 -5.86 -16.34 17.53
N GLY A 46 -5.14 -16.25 16.41
CA GLY A 46 -4.24 -15.12 16.14
C GLY A 46 -3.04 -14.99 17.08
N ILE A 47 -2.79 -15.99 17.93
CA ILE A 47 -1.58 -16.08 18.77
C ILE A 47 -0.42 -16.30 17.80
N ALA A 48 0.46 -15.31 17.69
CA ALA A 48 1.54 -15.21 16.70
C ALA A 48 1.11 -14.92 15.24
N ALA A 49 -0.04 -14.28 15.02
CA ALA A 49 -0.29 -13.64 13.72
C ALA A 49 0.89 -12.69 13.41
N PRO A 50 1.58 -12.83 12.27
CA PRO A 50 2.59 -11.85 11.90
C PRO A 50 1.91 -10.49 11.87
N LYS A 51 2.54 -9.48 12.49
CA LYS A 51 2.08 -8.10 12.35
C LYS A 51 1.93 -7.87 10.85
N THR A 52 0.70 -7.62 10.38
CA THR A 52 0.48 -7.17 9.01
C THR A 52 1.48 -6.05 8.78
N PRO A 53 2.34 -6.14 7.75
CA PRO A 53 3.26 -5.05 7.47
C PRO A 53 2.41 -3.79 7.36
N GLU A 54 2.68 -2.84 8.25
CA GLU A 54 2.14 -1.49 8.15
C GLU A 54 2.43 -1.06 6.71
N VAL A 55 1.38 -0.76 5.94
CA VAL A 55 1.58 -0.33 4.55
C VAL A 55 2.36 0.96 4.64
N ASP A 56 3.68 0.89 4.38
CA ASP A 56 4.56 2.02 4.55
C ASP A 56 3.96 3.23 3.81
N PRO A 57 3.75 4.36 4.50
CA PRO A 57 3.21 5.55 3.87
C PRO A 57 4.06 5.92 2.67
N ASN A 58 3.42 6.18 1.53
CA ASN A 58 4.10 6.48 0.27
C ASN A 58 5.15 5.42 -0.15
N TYR A 59 4.90 4.15 0.17
CA TYR A 59 5.73 3.00 -0.22
C TYR A 59 7.17 3.07 0.30
N GLY A 60 7.35 3.59 1.51
CA GLY A 60 8.67 3.71 2.17
C GLY A 60 9.50 4.89 1.68
N ILE A 61 8.95 5.74 0.82
CA ILE A 61 9.60 6.98 0.38
C ILE A 61 9.07 8.14 1.21
N GLN A 62 9.97 8.89 1.84
CA GLN A 62 9.59 10.07 2.61
C GLN A 62 8.98 11.15 1.71
N ALA A 63 7.75 11.55 2.01
CA ALA A 63 7.04 12.63 1.31
C ALA A 63 7.05 13.93 2.11
N PRO A 64 7.05 15.10 1.45
CA PRO A 64 6.89 16.37 2.12
C PRO A 64 5.46 16.53 2.65
N CYS A 65 5.30 17.23 3.78
CA CYS A 65 3.97 17.64 4.26
C CYS A 65 3.40 18.75 3.36
N PRO A 66 2.07 18.73 3.11
CA PRO A 66 1.38 19.81 2.40
C PRO A 66 1.60 21.17 3.06
N VAL A 67 1.59 22.22 2.23
CA VAL A 67 1.74 23.60 2.71
C VAL A 67 0.36 24.18 2.97
N LYS A 68 0.12 24.62 4.21
CA LYS A 68 -1.13 25.26 4.60
C LYS A 68 -1.25 26.64 3.98
N ASN A 69 -2.44 26.98 3.48
CA ASN A 69 -2.71 28.35 3.06
C ASN A 69 -2.76 29.27 4.30
N LYS A 70 -2.27 30.50 4.15
CA LYS A 70 -2.24 31.49 5.25
C LYS A 70 -3.63 31.81 5.78
N ASP A 71 -4.65 31.71 4.93
CA ASP A 71 -6.01 32.17 5.24
C ASP A 71 -6.87 31.10 5.93
N GLU A 72 -6.63 29.82 5.68
CA GLU A 72 -7.58 28.75 6.08
C GLU A 72 -6.99 27.72 7.06
N ASN A 73 -5.71 27.87 7.45
CA ASN A 73 -4.97 26.95 8.33
C ASN A 73 -5.02 25.46 7.91
N LYS A 74 -5.41 25.21 6.65
CA LYS A 74 -5.54 23.90 6.02
C LYS A 74 -4.83 23.92 4.68
N ALA A 75 -4.26 22.79 4.29
CA ALA A 75 -3.75 22.60 2.94
C ALA A 75 -4.90 22.13 2.06
N GLN A 76 -4.99 22.66 0.83
CA GLN A 76 -6.09 22.40 -0.08
C GLN A 76 -5.59 21.91 -1.42
N TYR A 77 -6.39 21.05 -2.06
CA TYR A 77 -6.17 20.67 -3.45
C TYR A 77 -6.29 21.90 -4.35
N ILE A 78 -5.33 22.04 -5.26
CA ILE A 78 -5.24 23.18 -6.16
C ILE A 78 -6.09 22.93 -7.41
N ASP A 79 -6.49 23.98 -8.12
CA ASP A 79 -7.12 23.83 -9.43
C ASP A 79 -6.17 23.12 -10.40
N ASN A 80 -6.67 22.10 -11.11
CA ASN A 80 -5.86 21.30 -12.03
C ASN A 80 -5.15 22.16 -13.10
N ARG A 81 -5.74 23.29 -13.52
CA ARG A 81 -5.18 24.19 -14.54
C ARG A 81 -3.91 24.90 -14.07
N ALA A 82 -3.74 25.07 -12.76
CA ALA A 82 -2.51 25.63 -12.19
C ALA A 82 -1.38 24.60 -12.10
N VAL A 83 -1.67 23.31 -12.29
CA VAL A 83 -0.70 22.22 -12.16
C VAL A 83 -0.04 21.94 -13.51
N SER A 84 1.21 22.37 -13.65
CA SER A 84 2.02 22.17 -14.85
C SER A 84 2.76 20.84 -14.80
N ILE A 85 2.49 19.96 -15.76
CA ILE A 85 2.99 18.58 -15.76
C ILE A 85 3.78 18.24 -17.02
N ARG A 86 4.79 17.41 -16.84
CA ARG A 86 5.48 16.68 -17.91
C ARG A 86 5.31 15.18 -17.66
N VAL A 87 4.85 14.44 -18.66
CA VAL A 87 4.62 12.99 -18.52
C VAL A 87 5.71 12.22 -19.25
N LEU A 88 6.47 11.44 -18.51
CA LEU A 88 7.62 10.69 -19.00
C LEU A 88 7.30 9.20 -18.98
N ASN A 89 7.63 8.52 -20.08
CA ASN A 89 7.48 7.08 -20.19
C ASN A 89 8.67 6.38 -19.53
N GLY A 90 8.45 5.73 -18.39
CA GLY A 90 9.41 4.83 -17.75
C GLY A 90 9.25 3.36 -18.15
N THR A 91 8.49 3.08 -19.22
CA THR A 91 8.16 1.72 -19.68
C THR A 91 8.61 1.48 -21.13
N LYS A 92 8.53 0.22 -21.57
CA LYS A 92 8.83 -0.17 -22.96
C LYS A 92 7.72 0.14 -23.97
N PHE A 93 6.55 0.57 -23.52
CA PHE A 93 5.38 0.71 -24.38
C PHE A 93 5.36 2.08 -25.08
N ARG A 94 5.40 2.09 -26.41
CA ARG A 94 5.35 3.32 -27.21
C ARG A 94 4.00 4.02 -27.09
N GLY A 95 4.01 5.35 -27.04
CA GLY A 95 2.79 6.16 -26.96
C GLY A 95 2.11 6.19 -25.58
N PHE A 96 2.62 5.43 -24.60
CA PHE A 96 1.97 5.30 -23.30
C PHE A 96 1.90 6.62 -22.53
N ALA A 97 3.02 7.34 -22.43
CA ALA A 97 3.05 8.67 -21.80
C ALA A 97 2.14 9.68 -22.50
N ARG A 98 1.97 9.58 -23.82
CA ARG A 98 1.04 10.43 -24.57
C ARG A 98 -0.40 10.14 -24.19
N ALA A 99 -0.81 8.86 -24.15
CA ALA A 99 -2.16 8.49 -23.77
C ALA A 99 -2.52 8.95 -22.35
N VAL A 100 -1.61 8.77 -21.39
CA VAL A 100 -1.84 9.20 -20.01
C VAL A 100 -1.81 10.72 -19.88
N GLY A 101 -0.84 11.39 -20.53
CA GLY A 101 -0.76 12.85 -20.56
C GLY A 101 -2.02 13.48 -21.12
N GLU A 102 -2.56 12.95 -22.22
CA GLU A 102 -3.84 13.39 -22.78
C GLU A 102 -5.01 13.16 -21.83
N GLY A 103 -5.02 12.01 -21.13
CA GLY A 103 -6.00 11.73 -20.09
C GLY A 103 -5.99 12.75 -18.94
N LEU A 104 -4.79 13.20 -18.53
CA LEU A 104 -4.62 14.25 -17.52
C LEU A 104 -4.98 15.64 -18.09
N ARG A 105 -4.60 15.94 -19.32
CA ARG A 105 -5.01 17.20 -20.00
C ARG A 105 -6.53 17.32 -20.08
N ASN A 106 -7.23 16.23 -20.39
CA ASN A 106 -8.70 16.16 -20.39
C ASN A 106 -9.34 16.27 -18.99
N ARG A 107 -8.52 16.28 -17.92
CA ARG A 107 -8.92 16.60 -16.54
C ARG A 107 -8.58 18.03 -16.14
N GLY A 108 -8.02 18.82 -17.07
CA GLY A 108 -7.69 20.23 -16.87
C GLY A 108 -6.23 20.48 -16.49
N PHE A 109 -5.38 19.45 -16.39
CA PHE A 109 -3.96 19.64 -16.11
C PHE A 109 -3.25 20.36 -17.27
N ASN A 110 -2.30 21.23 -16.94
CA ASN A 110 -1.48 21.91 -17.94
C ASN A 110 -0.33 20.99 -18.40
N LEU A 111 -0.58 20.20 -19.43
CA LEU A 111 0.42 19.29 -20.02
C LEU A 111 1.43 20.07 -20.86
N ILE A 112 2.63 20.26 -20.30
CA ILE A 112 3.75 20.98 -20.93
C ILE A 112 4.45 20.11 -21.97
N GLU A 113 4.77 18.87 -21.60
CA GLU A 113 5.60 18.00 -22.42
C GLU A 113 5.27 16.53 -22.18
N VAL A 114 5.45 15.71 -23.22
CA VAL A 114 5.43 14.25 -23.15
C VAL A 114 6.76 13.73 -23.68
N GLY A 115 7.41 12.86 -22.92
CA GLY A 115 8.73 12.34 -23.26
C GLY A 115 8.97 10.91 -22.80
N ASN A 116 10.22 10.47 -22.90
CA ASN A 116 10.69 9.23 -22.28
C ASN A 116 11.56 9.57 -21.09
N SER A 117 11.51 8.74 -20.05
CA SER A 117 12.41 8.85 -18.92
C SER A 117 13.74 8.18 -19.24
N GLU A 118 14.84 8.74 -18.76
CA GLU A 118 16.16 8.08 -18.78
C GLU A 118 16.20 6.87 -17.84
N THR A 119 15.35 6.88 -16.81
CA THR A 119 15.27 5.82 -15.80
C THR A 119 13.91 5.13 -15.83
N SER A 120 13.92 3.81 -15.79
CA SER A 120 12.70 3.01 -15.61
C SER A 120 12.36 2.89 -14.13
N VAL A 121 11.09 3.08 -13.79
CA VAL A 121 10.59 2.91 -12.42
C VAL A 121 9.56 1.79 -12.39
N LYS A 122 9.53 1.02 -11.29
CA LYS A 122 8.54 -0.05 -11.12
C LYS A 122 7.14 0.54 -10.91
N ARG A 123 7.04 1.50 -10.00
CA ARG A 123 5.80 2.19 -9.62
C ARG A 123 5.85 3.61 -10.17
N THR A 124 4.72 4.17 -10.60
CA THR A 124 4.69 5.55 -11.10
C THR A 124 5.17 6.50 -10.01
N THR A 125 6.14 7.35 -10.35
CA THR A 125 6.71 8.31 -9.42
C THR A 125 6.46 9.72 -9.94
N ILE A 126 5.93 10.56 -9.06
CA ILE A 126 5.69 11.97 -9.29
C ILE A 126 6.84 12.73 -8.64
N TYR A 127 7.69 13.31 -9.47
CA TYR A 127 8.81 14.15 -9.03
C TYR A 127 8.42 15.62 -9.07
N PHE A 128 8.74 16.34 -8.01
CA PHE A 128 8.37 17.74 -7.84
C PHE A 128 9.30 18.46 -6.88
N GLY A 129 9.32 19.78 -6.97
CA GLY A 129 10.12 20.64 -6.10
C GLY A 129 9.33 21.22 -4.94
N LYS A 130 10.03 21.98 -4.10
CA LYS A 130 9.45 22.64 -2.91
C LYS A 130 8.30 23.60 -3.21
N LYS A 131 8.25 24.16 -4.43
CA LYS A 131 7.21 25.12 -4.85
C LYS A 131 5.91 24.48 -5.31
N SER A 132 5.88 23.15 -5.52
CA SER A 132 4.74 22.45 -6.12
C SER A 132 4.22 21.29 -5.27
N ILE A 133 4.35 21.40 -3.95
CA ILE A 133 3.95 20.35 -3.02
C ILE A 133 2.45 20.08 -3.14
N ASN A 134 1.60 21.11 -3.02
CA ASN A 134 0.14 20.94 -3.03
C ASN A 134 -0.36 20.51 -4.42
N GLU A 135 0.27 20.99 -5.47
CA GLU A 135 0.05 20.59 -6.86
C GLU A 135 0.37 19.12 -7.08
N ALA A 136 1.46 18.60 -6.48
CA ALA A 136 1.81 17.19 -6.53
C ALA A 136 0.79 16.32 -5.77
N TYR A 137 0.34 16.78 -4.58
CA TYR A 137 -0.76 16.14 -3.85
C TYR A 137 -2.07 16.15 -4.65
N THR A 138 -2.32 17.19 -5.45
CA THR A 138 -3.48 17.23 -6.35
C THR A 138 -3.33 16.19 -7.46
N LEU A 139 -2.16 16.14 -8.10
CA LEU A 139 -1.90 15.22 -9.20
C LEU A 139 -1.95 13.75 -8.77
N VAL A 140 -1.36 13.39 -7.61
CA VAL A 140 -1.27 11.99 -7.14
C VAL A 140 -2.63 11.35 -6.93
N THR A 141 -3.66 12.14 -6.60
CA THR A 141 -5.03 11.63 -6.42
C THR A 141 -5.61 10.98 -7.68
N ASN A 142 -5.07 11.28 -8.86
CA ASN A 142 -5.46 10.67 -10.13
C ASN A 142 -4.87 9.27 -10.33
N PHE A 143 -3.95 8.84 -9.47
CA PHE A 143 -3.28 7.56 -9.57
C PHE A 143 -3.69 6.66 -8.40
N LYS A 144 -3.74 5.34 -8.64
CA LYS A 144 -4.06 4.37 -7.58
C LYS A 144 -2.88 4.18 -6.62
N ASP A 145 -1.68 4.15 -7.17
CA ASP A 145 -0.47 3.70 -6.48
C ASP A 145 0.77 4.51 -6.88
N ALA A 146 0.66 5.83 -7.03
CA ALA A 146 1.83 6.65 -7.34
C ALA A 146 2.62 7.07 -6.09
N ILE A 147 3.94 7.19 -6.24
CA ILE A 147 4.86 7.70 -5.22
C ILE A 147 5.01 9.21 -5.39
N LEU A 148 4.89 9.97 -4.30
CA LEU A 148 5.37 11.34 -4.24
C LEU A 148 6.85 11.35 -3.87
N ARG A 149 7.71 11.91 -4.73
CA ARG A 149 9.14 12.03 -4.45
C ARG A 149 9.60 13.45 -4.72
N MET A 150 9.92 14.18 -3.66
CA MET A 150 10.50 15.52 -3.81
C MET A 150 11.94 15.41 -4.34
N ASP A 151 12.31 16.27 -5.27
CA ASP A 151 13.67 16.41 -5.77
C ASP A 151 14.20 17.83 -5.56
N ASP A 152 15.42 18.11 -6.03
CA ASP A 152 16.08 19.38 -5.81
C ASP A 152 15.65 20.52 -6.77
N ARG A 153 14.63 20.32 -7.62
CA ARG A 153 14.14 21.37 -8.53
C ARG A 153 13.56 22.57 -7.78
N GLN A 154 13.70 23.75 -8.37
CA GLN A 154 13.29 25.04 -7.78
C GLN A 154 12.13 25.72 -8.51
N ASP A 155 11.70 25.16 -9.62
CA ASP A 155 10.58 25.59 -10.44
C ASP A 155 9.28 24.83 -10.05
N LYS A 156 8.21 25.06 -10.81
CA LYS A 156 6.88 24.49 -10.59
C LYS A 156 6.53 23.31 -11.49
N LEU A 157 7.46 22.81 -12.31
CA LEU A 157 7.19 21.66 -13.17
C LEU A 157 7.10 20.39 -12.33
N ILE A 158 6.10 19.56 -12.61
CA ILE A 158 5.95 18.23 -12.01
C ILE A 158 6.19 17.17 -13.07
N ASP A 159 7.10 16.24 -12.81
CA ASP A 159 7.31 15.10 -13.70
C ASP A 159 6.53 13.88 -13.22
N VAL A 160 5.74 13.30 -14.12
CA VAL A 160 5.11 12.00 -13.91
C VAL A 160 5.90 10.96 -14.67
N VAL A 161 6.71 10.16 -13.97
CA VAL A 161 7.41 9.03 -14.59
C VAL A 161 6.52 7.79 -14.46
N LEU A 162 5.97 7.32 -15.58
CA LEU A 162 5.07 6.17 -15.60
C LEU A 162 5.83 4.87 -15.36
N GLY A 163 5.39 4.14 -14.34
CA GLY A 163 5.99 2.87 -13.96
C GLY A 163 5.30 1.65 -14.58
N ALA A 164 5.98 0.51 -14.50
CA ALA A 164 5.48 -0.77 -15.01
C ALA A 164 4.19 -1.26 -14.33
N THR A 165 3.90 -0.86 -13.09
CA THR A 165 2.65 -1.26 -12.39
C THR A 165 1.45 -0.38 -12.72
N PHE A 166 1.66 0.73 -13.43
CA PHE A 166 0.57 1.64 -13.76
C PHE A 166 -0.36 1.02 -14.82
N SER A 167 -1.65 1.06 -14.52
CA SER A 167 -2.69 0.47 -15.37
C SER A 167 -3.66 1.52 -15.88
N ASN A 168 -4.22 2.34 -14.99
CA ASN A 168 -5.14 3.39 -15.36
C ASN A 168 -5.16 4.54 -14.34
N LEU A 169 -5.64 5.70 -14.79
CA LEU A 169 -6.01 6.79 -13.90
C LEU A 169 -7.28 6.40 -13.13
N ARG A 170 -7.39 6.87 -11.89
CA ARG A 170 -8.60 6.70 -11.06
C ARG A 170 -9.82 7.37 -11.74
N PRO A 171 -11.03 6.84 -11.55
CA PRO A 171 -12.26 7.50 -12.02
C PRO A 171 -12.32 8.96 -11.57
N LYS A 172 -12.86 9.85 -12.41
CA LYS A 172 -12.99 11.29 -12.08
C LYS A 172 -13.82 11.52 -10.81
N THR A 173 -14.79 10.64 -10.55
CA THR A 173 -15.65 10.65 -9.35
C THR A 173 -14.89 10.44 -8.05
N ASP A 174 -13.70 9.83 -8.12
CA ASP A 174 -12.91 9.44 -6.96
C ASP A 174 -11.77 10.45 -6.66
N VAL A 175 -11.68 11.49 -7.49
CA VAL A 175 -10.68 12.55 -7.38
C VAL A 175 -11.30 13.72 -6.59
N PRO A 176 -10.62 14.23 -5.55
CA PRO A 176 -11.10 15.38 -4.79
C PRO A 176 -11.29 16.62 -5.67
N ALA A 177 -12.30 17.43 -5.34
CA ALA A 177 -12.48 18.74 -5.97
C ALA A 177 -11.41 19.73 -5.49
N ALA A 178 -11.11 20.74 -6.32
CA ALA A 178 -10.28 21.86 -5.93
C ALA A 178 -10.87 22.58 -4.70
N GLY A 179 -10.01 23.05 -3.80
CA GLY A 179 -10.40 23.65 -2.52
C GLY A 179 -10.73 22.66 -1.40
N ALA A 180 -10.93 21.37 -1.70
CA ALA A 180 -11.07 20.37 -0.65
C ALA A 180 -9.76 20.21 0.14
N ALA A 181 -9.86 19.84 1.41
CA ALA A 181 -8.69 19.67 2.28
C ALA A 181 -7.83 18.47 1.82
N ILE A 182 -6.51 18.67 1.76
CA ILE A 182 -5.56 17.60 1.42
C ILE A 182 -5.52 16.58 2.55
N THR A 183 -5.62 15.31 2.18
CA THR A 183 -5.26 14.21 3.09
C THR A 183 -3.74 14.05 3.06
N GLU A 184 -3.08 14.45 4.16
CA GLU A 184 -1.62 14.37 4.27
C GLU A 184 -1.15 12.91 4.38
N ILE A 185 0.06 12.63 3.90
CA ILE A 185 0.68 11.32 4.08
C ILE A 185 1.12 11.20 5.54
N ASN A 186 0.73 10.09 6.21
CA ASN A 186 1.16 9.81 7.58
C ASN A 186 2.69 9.80 7.68
N GLY A 187 3.25 10.53 8.65
CA GLY A 187 4.70 10.63 8.82
C GLY A 187 5.40 11.48 7.77
N CYS A 188 4.67 12.38 7.09
CA CYS A 188 5.29 13.37 6.21
C CYS A 188 6.32 14.23 6.96
N LEU A 189 7.31 14.73 6.23
CA LEU A 189 8.34 15.62 6.78
C LEU A 189 8.19 17.03 6.21
N ALA A 190 8.47 18.08 6.97
CA ALA A 190 8.45 19.43 6.41
C ALA A 190 9.52 19.56 5.31
N SER A 191 9.19 20.24 4.22
CA SER A 191 10.07 20.34 3.03
C SER A 191 11.44 20.97 3.31
N LYS A 192 11.55 21.77 4.38
CA LYS A 192 12.79 22.36 4.89
C LYS A 192 13.71 21.34 5.59
N ASP A 193 13.13 20.29 6.15
CA ASP A 193 13.84 19.30 6.96
C ASP A 193 14.24 18.07 6.14
N MET A 194 13.73 17.96 4.90
CA MET A 194 14.12 16.92 3.95
C MET A 194 15.56 17.16 3.45
N LYS A 195 16.41 16.17 3.67
CA LYS A 195 17.82 16.14 3.25
C LYS A 195 18.01 15.15 2.10
N ASP A 196 19.14 15.27 1.40
CA ASP A 196 19.57 14.30 0.38
C ASP A 196 18.56 14.05 -0.76
N LEU A 197 17.97 15.14 -1.25
CA LEU A 197 17.02 15.08 -2.36
C LEU A 197 17.72 14.59 -3.64
N PRO A 198 17.06 13.73 -4.43
CA PRO A 198 17.58 13.33 -5.73
C PRO A 198 17.71 14.54 -6.66
N LYS A 199 18.60 14.43 -7.64
CA LYS A 199 18.73 15.41 -8.72
C LYS A 199 17.50 15.35 -9.63
N ALA A 200 16.95 16.52 -9.96
CA ALA A 200 15.91 16.62 -10.95
C ALA A 200 16.43 16.22 -12.34
N ALA A 201 15.60 15.53 -13.13
CA ALA A 201 15.92 15.24 -14.53
C ALA A 201 16.02 16.54 -15.33
N ASN A 202 16.82 16.55 -16.40
CA ASN A 202 16.97 17.73 -17.25
C ASN A 202 15.62 18.21 -17.79
N HIS A 203 15.33 19.51 -17.63
CA HIS A 203 14.09 20.12 -18.10
C HIS A 203 14.24 21.64 -18.26
N LYS A 204 13.27 22.26 -18.93
CA LYS A 204 13.12 23.71 -18.97
C LYS A 204 12.30 24.15 -17.74
N PRO A 205 12.79 25.06 -16.90
CA PRO A 205 12.08 25.47 -15.68
C PRO A 205 10.78 26.22 -16.01
N ILE A 206 9.76 26.03 -15.17
CA ILE A 206 8.45 26.70 -15.26
C ILE A 206 8.18 27.48 -13.96
N ASN A 207 7.83 28.76 -14.08
CA ASN A 207 7.60 29.63 -12.91
C ASN A 207 6.18 29.57 -12.33
#